data_AF-A0A7V9BDL9-F1
#
_entry.id   AF-A0A7V9BDL9-F1
#
_cell.length_a   1.000
_cell.length_b   1.000
_cell.length_c   1.000
_cell.angle_alpha   90.00
_cell.angle_beta   90.00
_cell.angle_gamma   90.00
#
_symmetry.space_group_name_H-M   'P 1'
#
loop_
_entity.id
_entity.type
_entity.pdbx_description
1 polymer ?
#
loop_
_entity_poly.entity_id
_entity_poly.type
_entity_poly.pdbx_seq_one_letter_code
_entity_poly.pdbx_strand_id
1 'polypeptide(L)'
;MTGWPAVLEANGVTPSHARRLIGQLRACEAAALAFCRLLERWGRGEAVPATPGGRQAAFRHAADRVETALAGLERPLSAYLVELGSDRAEGRSWYGGPGAAELVEWQPVLERAGVVACPNRVAAVYLELAVLVRALQGLDDASRLGVALDRSSLWAGLFDLRDTLLESTVDDLRALAA
;
A
#
# COMPACT_ATOMS: atom_id res chain seq x y z
N MET A 1 -12.00 13.63 14.44
CA MET A 1 -11.27 13.33 13.19
C MET A 1 -12.24 12.66 12.24
N THR A 2 -12.16 12.94 10.94
CA THR A 2 -12.97 12.27 9.90
C THR A 2 -12.05 11.40 9.03
N GLY A 3 -12.63 10.43 8.32
CA GLY A 3 -11.90 9.59 7.38
C GLY A 3 -11.35 8.30 7.99
N TRP A 4 -10.56 7.55 7.22
CA TRP A 4 -10.07 6.23 7.63
C TRP A 4 -9.35 6.18 9.00
N PRO A 5 -8.60 7.21 9.46
CA PRO A 5 -7.98 7.17 10.78
C PRO A 5 -9.01 7.08 11.91
N ALA A 6 -10.17 7.70 11.75
CA ALA A 6 -11.24 7.67 12.74
C ALA A 6 -11.85 6.26 12.87
N VAL A 7 -11.87 5.48 11.78
CA VAL A 7 -12.32 4.08 11.81
C VAL A 7 -11.39 3.23 12.68
N LEU A 8 -10.07 3.42 12.55
CA LEU A 8 -9.08 2.69 13.35
C LEU A 8 -9.08 3.14 14.82
N GLU A 9 -9.28 4.43 15.09
CA GLU A 9 -9.41 4.94 16.46
C GLU A 9 -10.67 4.41 17.15
N ALA A 10 -11.80 4.33 16.43
CA ALA A 10 -13.07 3.84 16.98
C ALA A 10 -13.05 2.33 17.28
N ASN A 11 -12.26 1.56 16.52
CA ASN A 11 -12.14 0.11 16.70
C ASN A 11 -10.94 -0.32 17.56
N GLY A 12 -9.97 0.56 17.76
CA GLY A 12 -8.78 0.28 18.57
C GLY A 12 -9.13 0.18 20.05
N VAL A 13 -8.59 -0.83 20.73
CA VAL A 13 -8.72 -0.96 22.20
C VAL A 13 -7.73 -0.03 22.88
N THR A 14 -6.48 0.00 22.40
CA THR A 14 -5.42 0.84 22.97
C THR A 14 -5.15 2.08 22.08
N PRO A 15 -5.40 3.31 22.57
CA PRO A 15 -5.23 4.53 21.76
C PRO A 15 -3.80 4.79 21.26
N SER A 16 -2.77 4.29 21.97
CA SER A 16 -1.38 4.43 21.53
C SER A 16 -1.05 3.49 20.37
N HIS A 17 -1.63 2.29 20.32
CA HIS A 17 -1.45 1.36 19.21
C HIS A 17 -2.16 1.85 17.95
N ALA A 18 -3.40 2.33 18.07
CA ALA A 18 -4.13 2.95 16.97
C ALA A 18 -3.34 4.13 16.36
N ARG A 19 -2.83 5.06 17.19
CA ARG A 19 -2.02 6.19 16.71
C ARG A 19 -0.74 5.76 15.99
N ARG A 20 -0.05 4.74 16.49
CA ARG A 20 1.16 4.20 15.84
C ARG A 20 0.83 3.58 14.48
N LEU A 21 -0.22 2.77 14.41
CA LEU A 21 -0.68 2.16 13.16
C LEU A 21 -1.08 3.23 12.15
N ILE A 22 -1.87 4.23 12.55
CA ILE A 22 -2.28 5.35 11.69
C ILE A 22 -1.06 6.10 11.15
N GLY A 23 -0.07 6.38 12.01
CA GLY A 23 1.16 7.04 11.59
C GLY A 23 1.90 6.26 10.50
N GLN A 24 2.01 4.93 10.66
CA GLN A 24 2.67 4.08 9.67
C GLN A 24 1.86 3.90 8.39
N LEU A 25 0.54 3.68 8.48
CA LEU A 25 -0.32 3.57 7.30
C LEU A 25 -0.31 4.86 6.47
N ARG A 26 -0.24 6.04 7.10
CA ARG A 26 -0.05 7.31 6.38
C ARG A 26 1.29 7.37 5.65
N ALA A 27 2.36 6.88 6.27
CA ALA A 27 3.67 6.83 5.62
C ALA A 27 3.63 5.87 4.42
N CYS A 28 2.99 4.71 4.57
CA CYS A 28 2.79 3.74 3.49
C CYS A 28 1.96 4.34 2.35
N GLU A 29 0.81 4.96 2.66
CA GLU A 29 -0.06 5.62 1.68
C GLU A 29 0.68 6.70 0.87
N ALA A 30 1.42 7.58 1.56
CA ALA A 30 2.17 8.64 0.90
C ALA A 30 3.29 8.10 0.01
N ALA A 31 4.01 7.06 0.45
CA ALA A 31 5.07 6.44 -0.32
C ALA A 31 4.51 5.67 -1.53
N ALA A 32 3.44 4.89 -1.32
CA ALA A 32 2.74 4.14 -2.36
C ALA A 32 2.22 5.06 -3.47
N LEU A 33 1.51 6.13 -3.11
CA LEU A 33 1.02 7.13 -4.06
C LEU A 33 2.16 7.78 -4.86
N ALA A 34 3.29 8.08 -4.22
CA ALA A 34 4.44 8.65 -4.91
C ALA A 34 5.05 7.67 -5.93
N PHE A 35 5.17 6.39 -5.56
CA PHE A 35 5.65 5.32 -6.42
C PHE A 35 4.71 5.07 -7.62
N CYS A 36 3.42 4.86 -7.36
CA CYS A 36 2.42 4.63 -8.41
C CYS A 36 2.36 5.81 -9.39
N ARG A 37 2.31 7.05 -8.88
CA ARG A 37 2.30 8.25 -9.75
C ARG A 37 3.56 8.39 -10.59
N LEU A 38 4.73 8.01 -10.07
CA LEU A 38 5.97 8.02 -10.86
C LEU A 38 5.83 7.10 -12.08
N LEU A 39 5.35 5.87 -11.87
CA LEU A 39 5.15 4.90 -12.94
C LEU A 39 4.04 5.30 -13.92
N GLU A 40 2.90 5.79 -13.41
CA GLU A 40 1.80 6.29 -14.24
C GLU A 40 2.22 7.45 -15.15
N ARG A 41 3.08 8.34 -14.66
CA ARG A 41 3.65 9.43 -15.47
C ARG A 41 4.46 8.90 -16.63
N TRP A 42 5.31 7.89 -16.39
CA TRP A 42 6.07 7.23 -17.45
C TRP A 42 5.18 6.45 -18.41
N GLY A 43 4.10 5.83 -17.90
CA GLY A 43 3.06 5.22 -18.71
C GLY A 43 2.41 6.21 -19.67
N ARG A 44 2.21 7.46 -19.23
CA ARG A 44 1.72 8.59 -20.05
C ARG A 44 2.79 9.25 -20.92
N GLY A 45 4.03 8.76 -20.90
CA GLY A 45 5.14 9.29 -21.71
C GLY A 45 5.85 10.51 -21.11
N GLU A 46 5.57 10.89 -19.86
CA GLU A 46 6.25 12.00 -19.21
C GLU A 46 7.66 11.60 -18.75
N ALA A 47 8.68 12.01 -19.48
CA ALA A 47 10.07 11.72 -19.15
C ALA A 47 10.64 12.66 -18.06
N VAL A 48 10.12 12.57 -16.83
CA VAL A 48 10.65 13.33 -15.68
C VAL A 48 11.11 12.35 -14.58
N PRO A 49 12.35 12.47 -14.07
CA PRO A 49 13.42 13.38 -14.52
C PRO A 49 13.84 13.22 -16.00
N ALA A 50 14.46 14.26 -16.59
CA ALA A 50 14.73 14.31 -18.04
C ALA A 50 15.76 13.26 -18.52
N THR A 51 16.68 12.86 -17.66
CA THR A 51 17.73 11.89 -18.00
C THR A 51 17.35 10.47 -17.56
N PRO A 52 17.77 9.43 -18.30
CA PRO A 52 17.57 8.03 -17.88
C PRO A 52 18.16 7.75 -16.49
N GLY A 53 19.39 8.21 -16.22
CA GLY A 53 20.01 8.06 -14.89
C GLY A 53 19.24 8.76 -13.77
N GLY A 54 18.65 9.93 -14.03
CA GLY A 54 17.78 10.61 -13.10
C GLY A 54 16.48 9.84 -12.82
N ARG A 55 15.90 9.21 -13.85
CA ARG A 55 14.73 8.33 -13.68
C ARG A 55 15.07 7.06 -12.92
N GLN A 56 16.21 6.43 -13.18
CA GLN A 56 16.69 5.28 -12.39
C GLN A 56 16.85 5.64 -10.91
N ALA A 57 17.47 6.78 -10.61
CA ALA A 57 17.64 7.23 -9.23
C ALA A 57 16.29 7.54 -8.55
N ALA A 58 15.38 8.22 -9.27
CA ALA A 58 14.03 8.48 -8.77
C ALA A 58 13.23 7.20 -8.51
N PHE A 59 13.36 6.20 -9.40
CA PHE A 59 12.74 4.89 -9.25
C PHE A 59 13.21 4.18 -7.98
N ARG A 60 14.54 4.04 -7.82
CA ARG A 60 15.14 3.40 -6.65
C ARG A 60 14.77 4.09 -5.35
N HIS A 61 14.82 5.42 -5.34
CA HIS A 61 14.43 6.21 -4.17
C HIS A 61 12.95 6.04 -3.81
N ALA A 62 12.06 5.98 -4.81
CA ALA A 62 10.65 5.70 -4.56
C ALA A 62 10.45 4.29 -3.99
N ALA A 63 11.13 3.28 -4.54
CA ALA A 63 11.09 1.90 -4.04
C ALA A 63 11.60 1.79 -2.59
N ASP A 64 12.76 2.38 -2.30
CA ASP A 64 13.38 2.43 -0.97
C ASP A 64 12.46 3.08 0.08
N ARG A 65 11.80 4.18 -0.29
CA ARG A 65 10.84 4.85 0.61
C ARG A 65 9.61 4.00 0.92
N VAL A 66 9.09 3.27 -0.06
CA VAL A 66 7.97 2.35 0.15
C VAL A 66 8.42 1.18 1.03
N GLU A 67 9.59 0.60 0.74
CA GLU A 67 10.18 -0.48 1.55
C GLU A 67 10.28 -0.07 3.01
N THR A 68 10.87 1.10 3.28
CA THR A 68 11.03 1.62 4.64
C THR A 68 9.68 1.79 5.35
N ALA A 69 8.66 2.27 4.65
CA ALA A 69 7.34 2.46 5.22
C ALA A 69 6.66 1.12 5.54
N LEU A 70 6.70 0.15 4.61
CA LEU A 70 6.11 -1.17 4.80
C LEU A 70 6.85 -1.98 5.89
N ALA A 71 8.18 -1.93 5.93
CA ALA A 71 8.96 -2.56 7.00
C ALA A 71 8.60 -1.97 8.39
N GLY A 72 8.26 -0.68 8.45
CA GLY A 72 7.76 -0.03 9.66
C GLY A 72 6.34 -0.44 10.08
N LEU A 73 5.56 -1.05 9.19
CA LEU A 73 4.15 -1.40 9.42
C LEU A 73 3.96 -2.70 10.21
N GLU A 74 4.89 -3.66 10.08
CA GLU A 74 4.74 -5.03 10.61
C GLU A 74 4.34 -5.07 12.09
N ARG A 75 5.12 -4.40 12.94
CA ARG A 75 4.90 -4.38 14.40
C ARG A 75 3.58 -3.70 14.79
N PRO A 76 3.30 -2.45 14.38
CA PRO A 76 2.05 -1.79 14.78
C PRO A 76 0.80 -2.48 14.21
N LEU A 77 0.88 -3.05 13.01
CA LEU A 77 -0.24 -3.79 12.42
C LEU A 77 -0.51 -5.08 13.18
N SER A 78 0.54 -5.85 13.51
CA SER A 78 0.41 -7.08 14.29
C SER A 78 -0.17 -6.81 15.69
N ALA A 79 0.30 -5.78 16.38
CA ALA A 79 -0.23 -5.40 17.69
C ALA A 79 -1.72 -5.00 17.60
N TYR A 80 -2.09 -4.21 16.60
CA TYR A 80 -3.48 -3.80 16.40
C TYR A 80 -4.40 -4.99 16.04
N LEU A 81 -3.96 -5.92 15.20
CA LEU A 81 -4.72 -7.12 14.83
C LEU A 81 -5.02 -8.03 16.04
N VAL A 82 -4.07 -8.18 16.96
CA VAL A 82 -4.26 -8.93 18.20
C VAL A 82 -5.32 -8.27 19.08
N GLU A 83 -5.27 -6.94 19.23
CA GLU A 83 -6.28 -6.19 20.01
C GLU A 83 -7.65 -6.18 19.35
N LEU A 84 -7.67 -6.14 18.01
CA LEU A 84 -8.90 -6.11 17.27
C LEU A 84 -9.70 -7.40 17.49
N GLY A 85 -9.00 -8.52 17.69
CA GLY A 85 -9.51 -9.75 18.30
C GLY A 85 -10.82 -10.23 17.67
N SER A 86 -10.76 -10.99 16.58
CA SER A 86 -11.98 -11.56 16.02
C SER A 86 -12.29 -12.91 16.70
N ASP A 87 -13.39 -12.99 17.44
CA ASP A 87 -13.96 -14.27 17.92
C ASP A 87 -14.49 -15.15 16.78
N ARG A 88 -14.53 -14.64 15.53
CA ARG A 88 -15.08 -15.32 14.35
C ARG A 88 -14.18 -15.17 13.14
N ALA A 89 -13.83 -16.30 12.53
CA ALA A 89 -13.02 -16.41 11.30
C ALA A 89 -13.79 -16.07 10.00
N GLU A 90 -14.95 -15.42 10.07
CA GLU A 90 -15.90 -15.28 8.94
C GLU A 90 -16.05 -13.84 8.42
N GLY A 91 -15.15 -12.93 8.78
CA GLY A 91 -15.13 -11.57 8.22
C GLY A 91 -14.75 -11.59 6.74
N ARG A 92 -15.38 -10.73 5.92
CA ARG A 92 -14.93 -10.46 4.54
C ARG A 92 -14.16 -9.14 4.53
N SER A 93 -13.05 -9.13 3.80
CA SER A 93 -12.28 -7.91 3.57
C SER A 93 -13.16 -6.85 2.91
N TRP A 94 -13.06 -5.61 3.39
CA TRP A 94 -13.86 -4.48 2.90
C TRP A 94 -13.40 -3.98 1.53
N TYR A 95 -12.23 -4.43 1.08
CA TYR A 95 -11.69 -4.18 -0.24
C TYR A 95 -11.62 -5.48 -1.02
N GLY A 96 -11.81 -5.38 -2.34
CA GLY A 96 -11.60 -6.50 -3.25
C GLY A 96 -10.15 -6.61 -3.68
N GLY A 97 -9.78 -7.78 -4.20
CA GLY A 97 -8.47 -7.99 -4.82
C GLY A 97 -8.20 -7.08 -6.03
N PRO A 98 -7.03 -7.23 -6.64
CA PRO A 98 -6.63 -6.43 -7.78
C PRO A 98 -7.63 -6.54 -8.95
N GLY A 99 -7.89 -5.41 -9.59
CA GLY A 99 -8.80 -5.32 -10.74
C GLY A 99 -8.05 -5.41 -12.07
N ALA A 100 -8.75 -5.77 -13.14
CA ALA A 100 -8.17 -5.81 -14.50
C ALA A 100 -7.58 -4.45 -14.94
N ALA A 101 -8.09 -3.35 -14.40
CA ALA A 101 -7.58 -1.99 -14.65
C ALA A 101 -6.17 -1.73 -14.09
N GLU A 102 -5.68 -2.58 -13.18
CA GLU A 102 -4.37 -2.45 -12.53
C GLU A 102 -3.30 -3.34 -13.16
N LEU A 103 -3.72 -4.20 -14.10
CA LEU A 103 -2.81 -5.03 -14.88
C LEU A 103 -2.21 -4.18 -15.99
N VAL A 104 -0.97 -3.76 -15.78
CA VAL A 104 -0.20 -2.94 -16.72
C VAL A 104 1.00 -3.74 -17.22
N GLU A 105 1.23 -3.70 -18.54
CA GLU A 105 2.45 -4.25 -19.13
C GLU A 105 3.60 -3.24 -18.93
N TRP A 106 4.43 -3.48 -17.91
CA TRP A 106 5.45 -2.50 -17.51
C TRP A 106 6.71 -2.50 -18.36
N GLN A 107 7.03 -3.59 -19.07
CA GLN A 107 8.23 -3.67 -19.89
C GLN A 107 8.37 -2.52 -20.90
N PRO A 108 7.38 -2.25 -21.78
CA PRO A 108 7.48 -1.15 -22.74
C PRO A 108 7.55 0.24 -22.08
N VAL A 109 6.99 0.39 -20.88
CA VAL A 109 7.06 1.64 -20.10
C VAL A 109 8.47 1.86 -19.57
N LEU A 110 9.07 0.83 -18.97
CA LEU A 110 10.42 0.87 -18.40
C LEU A 110 11.48 1.08 -19.48
N GLU A 111 11.36 0.39 -20.62
CA GLU A 111 12.25 0.54 -21.77
C GLU A 111 12.22 1.97 -22.32
N ARG A 112 11.02 2.55 -22.51
CA ARG A 112 10.86 3.93 -22.96
C ARG A 112 11.38 4.94 -21.93
N ALA A 113 11.20 4.66 -20.65
CA ALA A 113 11.77 5.46 -19.57
C ALA A 113 13.30 5.28 -19.47
N GLY A 114 13.90 4.26 -20.09
CA GLY A 114 15.33 3.94 -19.90
C GLY A 114 15.65 3.60 -18.45
N VAL A 115 14.72 2.95 -17.75
CA VAL A 115 14.86 2.46 -16.38
C VAL A 115 15.07 0.95 -16.42
N VAL A 116 16.13 0.49 -15.77
CA VAL A 116 16.48 -0.93 -15.66
C VAL A 116 15.89 -1.47 -14.36
N ALA A 117 14.84 -2.27 -14.49
CA ALA A 117 14.15 -2.95 -13.41
C ALA A 117 13.47 -4.22 -13.96
N CYS A 118 13.22 -5.21 -13.10
CA CYS A 118 12.47 -6.41 -13.51
C CYS A 118 10.98 -6.05 -13.70
N PRO A 119 10.40 -6.16 -14.91
CA PRO A 119 9.02 -5.75 -15.16
C PRO A 119 8.01 -6.51 -14.29
N ASN A 120 8.26 -7.78 -14.02
CA ASN A 120 7.38 -8.62 -13.19
C ASN A 120 7.34 -8.14 -11.74
N ARG A 121 8.48 -7.73 -11.17
CA ARG A 121 8.54 -7.15 -9.82
C ARG A 121 7.84 -5.81 -9.77
N VAL A 122 8.02 -4.98 -10.79
CA VAL A 122 7.30 -3.70 -10.91
C VAL A 122 5.79 -3.94 -10.98
N ALA A 123 5.33 -4.92 -11.74
CA ALA A 123 3.93 -5.30 -11.82
C ALA A 123 3.37 -5.71 -10.45
N ALA A 124 4.04 -6.65 -9.78
CA ALA A 124 3.62 -7.15 -8.47
C ALA A 124 3.57 -6.01 -7.44
N VAL A 125 4.66 -5.25 -7.29
CA VAL A 125 4.72 -4.13 -6.34
C VAL A 125 3.67 -3.07 -6.66
N TYR A 126 3.51 -2.67 -7.92
CA TYR A 126 2.49 -1.68 -8.29
C TYR A 126 1.08 -2.15 -7.91
N LEU A 127 0.77 -3.43 -8.15
CA LEU A 127 -0.51 -4.03 -7.85
C LEU A 127 -0.83 -3.97 -6.35
N GLU A 128 0.11 -4.41 -5.52
CA GLU A 128 -0.07 -4.46 -4.08
C GLU A 128 -0.17 -3.07 -3.45
N LEU A 129 0.61 -2.11 -3.96
CA LEU A 129 0.52 -0.72 -3.52
C LEU A 129 -0.81 -0.07 -3.95
N ALA A 130 -1.32 -0.39 -5.15
CA ALA A 130 -2.62 0.08 -5.60
C ALA A 130 -3.76 -0.49 -4.74
N VAL A 131 -3.67 -1.78 -4.37
CA VAL A 131 -4.61 -2.44 -3.45
C VAL A 131 -4.56 -1.78 -2.07
N LEU A 132 -3.38 -1.54 -1.50
CA LEU A 132 -3.22 -0.82 -0.23
C LEU A 132 -3.90 0.57 -0.27
N VAL A 133 -3.62 1.37 -1.29
CA VAL A 133 -4.20 2.70 -1.44
C VAL A 133 -5.72 2.61 -1.55
N ARG A 134 -6.25 1.65 -2.33
CA ARG A 134 -7.69 1.44 -2.46
C ARG A 134 -8.34 0.96 -1.16
N ALA A 135 -7.66 0.12 -0.39
CA ALA A 135 -8.15 -0.34 0.91
C ALA A 135 -8.30 0.84 1.88
N LEU A 136 -7.32 1.75 1.93
CA LEU A 136 -7.40 2.97 2.75
C LEU A 136 -8.49 3.93 2.24
N GLN A 137 -8.62 4.09 0.92
CA GLN A 137 -9.70 4.84 0.30
C GLN A 137 -11.07 4.28 0.69
N GLY A 138 -11.25 2.95 0.66
CA GLY A 138 -12.49 2.29 1.06
C GLY A 138 -12.87 2.52 2.53
N LEU A 139 -11.88 2.58 3.43
CA LEU A 139 -12.11 2.98 4.82
C LEU A 139 -12.53 4.46 4.94
N ASP A 140 -11.96 5.33 4.11
CA ASP A 140 -12.33 6.75 4.07
C ASP A 140 -13.77 6.93 3.60
N ASP A 141 -14.16 6.24 2.53
CA ASP A 141 -15.51 6.24 1.99
C ASP A 141 -16.51 5.67 3.00
N ALA A 142 -16.19 4.55 3.66
CA ALA A 142 -17.03 3.99 4.73
C ALA A 142 -17.23 4.99 5.88
N SER A 143 -16.17 5.69 6.30
CA SER A 143 -16.24 6.74 7.32
C SER A 143 -17.16 7.89 6.90
N ARG A 144 -17.03 8.37 5.65
CA ARG A 144 -17.84 9.47 5.12
C ARG A 144 -19.31 9.11 4.97
N LEU A 145 -19.60 7.88 4.56
CA LEU A 145 -20.95 7.38 4.35
C LEU A 145 -21.63 6.93 5.65
N GLY A 146 -20.91 6.90 6.77
CA GLY A 146 -21.41 6.40 8.04
C GLY A 146 -21.68 4.90 8.04
N VAL A 147 -21.01 4.15 7.14
CA VAL A 147 -21.12 2.69 7.08
C VAL A 147 -20.27 2.10 8.21
N ALA A 148 -20.93 1.44 9.16
CA ALA A 148 -20.23 0.76 10.24
C ALA A 148 -19.54 -0.50 9.70
N LEU A 149 -18.20 -0.46 9.63
CA LEU A 149 -17.38 -1.65 9.46
C LEU A 149 -17.33 -2.40 10.79
N ASP A 150 -17.79 -3.65 10.79
CA ASP A 150 -17.64 -4.49 11.97
C ASP A 150 -16.16 -4.87 12.19
N ARG A 151 -15.83 -5.22 13.44
CA ARG A 151 -14.46 -5.57 13.83
C ARG A 151 -13.94 -6.78 13.07
N SER A 152 -14.80 -7.72 12.70
CA SER A 152 -14.42 -8.92 11.95
C SER A 152 -13.97 -8.61 10.52
N SER A 153 -14.67 -7.72 9.82
CA SER A 153 -14.35 -7.27 8.47
C SER A 153 -13.08 -6.42 8.48
N LEU A 154 -12.95 -5.52 9.47
CA LEU A 154 -11.73 -4.73 9.66
C LEU A 154 -10.52 -5.61 10.01
N TRP A 155 -10.72 -6.68 10.78
CA TRP A 155 -9.66 -7.65 11.07
C TRP A 155 -9.26 -8.40 9.81
N ALA A 156 -10.23 -8.94 9.06
CA ALA A 156 -9.98 -9.70 7.84
C ALA A 156 -9.16 -8.90 6.81
N GLY A 157 -9.58 -7.67 6.49
CA GLY A 157 -8.83 -6.89 5.50
C GLY A 157 -7.48 -6.37 6.01
N LEU A 158 -7.32 -6.06 7.31
CA LEU A 158 -6.01 -5.68 7.83
C LEU A 158 -5.04 -6.87 7.87
N PHE A 159 -5.56 -8.07 8.10
CA PHE A 159 -4.80 -9.32 8.04
C PHE A 159 -4.38 -9.62 6.59
N ASP A 160 -5.31 -9.55 5.64
CA ASP A 160 -5.02 -9.74 4.22
C ASP A 160 -3.95 -8.75 3.73
N LEU A 161 -4.08 -7.45 4.06
CA LEU A 161 -3.07 -6.44 3.72
C LEU A 161 -1.70 -6.80 4.30
N ARG A 162 -1.65 -7.28 5.55
CA ARG A 162 -0.39 -7.68 6.19
C ARG A 162 0.27 -8.80 5.41
N ASP A 163 -0.48 -9.86 5.11
CA ASP A 163 0.07 -11.05 4.48
C ASP A 163 0.56 -10.71 3.07
N THR A 164 -0.18 -9.95 2.28
CA THR A 164 0.25 -9.62 0.91
C THR A 164 1.41 -8.60 0.87
N LEU A 165 1.39 -7.58 1.72
CA LEU A 165 2.42 -6.53 1.72
C LEU A 165 3.73 -7.00 2.35
N LEU A 166 3.69 -7.83 3.38
CA LEU A 166 4.89 -8.17 4.16
C LEU A 166 5.56 -9.48 3.75
N GLU A 167 4.86 -10.37 3.04
CA GLU A 167 5.44 -11.66 2.63
C GLU A 167 6.36 -11.55 1.41
N SER A 168 5.97 -10.77 0.38
CA SER A 168 6.71 -10.74 -0.90
C SER A 168 7.02 -9.32 -1.39
N THR A 169 6.11 -8.37 -1.19
CA THR A 169 6.24 -6.99 -1.73
C THR A 169 7.49 -6.28 -1.21
N VAL A 170 7.82 -6.45 0.08
CA VAL A 170 9.03 -5.85 0.69
C VAL A 170 10.32 -6.35 0.03
N ASP A 171 10.43 -7.64 -0.25
CA ASP A 171 11.63 -8.21 -0.87
C ASP A 171 11.78 -7.78 -2.34
N ASP A 172 10.66 -7.68 -3.06
CA ASP A 172 10.67 -7.12 -4.41
C ASP A 172 11.06 -5.64 -4.41
N LEU A 173 10.56 -4.85 -3.45
CA LEU A 173 10.96 -3.44 -3.29
C LEU A 173 12.45 -3.28 -2.99
N ARG A 174 13.03 -4.12 -2.11
CA ARG A 174 14.48 -4.14 -1.85
C ARG A 174 15.27 -4.39 -3.12
N ALA A 175 14.81 -5.34 -3.94
CA ALA A 175 15.48 -5.63 -5.19
C ALA A 175 15.31 -4.52 -6.24
N LEU A 176 14.20 -3.78 -6.22
CA LEU A 176 13.98 -2.62 -7.09
C LEU A 176 14.79 -1.39 -6.65
N ALA A 177 15.12 -1.29 -5.37
CA ALA A 177 15.93 -0.20 -4.81
C ALA A 177 17.44 -0.36 -5.07
N ALA A 178 17.92 -1.57 -5.34
CA ALA A 178 19.32 -1.90 -5.62
C ALA A 178 19.84 -1.35 -6.98
#